data_AF-A0A948TSP5-F1
#
_entry.id   AF-A0A948TSP5-F1
#
_cell.length_a   1.000
_cell.length_b   1.000
_cell.length_c   1.000
_cell.angle_alpha   90.00
_cell.angle_beta   90.00
_cell.angle_gamma   90.00
#
_symmetry.space_group_name_H-M   'P 1'
#
loop_
_entity.id
_entity.type
_entity.pdbx_description
1 polymer ?
#
loop_
_entity_poly.entity_id
_entity_poly.type
_entity_poly.pdbx_seq_one_letter_code
_entity_poly.pdbx_strand_id
1 'polypeptide(L)'
;KGFNITRGIDNLWKYVRKDIAGPGFLINVPAVLEPLAKRMEQNPELVQRFQVIIAGSEVGKGYSELNDPIDQAERFSEQQKLRDKGDEEAQMFDKDFVEALEYGMPLTCGFGVSERLFSFLMDKPSRECQIFPLMRPKK
;
A
#
# COMPACT_ATOMS: atom_id res chain seq x y z
N LYS A 1 -9.29 -9.59 -18.67
CA LYS A 1 -10.02 -9.89 -17.41
C LYS A 1 -10.39 -8.55 -16.77
N GLY A 2 -11.61 -8.43 -16.26
CA GLY A 2 -12.44 -7.20 -16.21
C GLY A 2 -11.82 -5.98 -15.53
N PHE A 3 -12.34 -4.81 -15.90
CA PHE A 3 -12.01 -3.52 -15.29
C PHE A 3 -12.40 -3.53 -13.80
N ASN A 4 -11.45 -3.22 -12.92
CA ASN A 4 -11.64 -2.97 -11.50
C ASN A 4 -11.22 -1.52 -11.23
N ILE A 5 -12.06 -0.74 -10.55
CA ILE A 5 -11.82 0.67 -10.23
C ILE A 5 -10.48 0.86 -9.50
N THR A 6 -10.17 0.01 -8.51
CA THR A 6 -8.91 0.04 -7.76
C THR A 6 -7.70 -0.04 -8.69
N ARG A 7 -7.76 -0.98 -9.64
CA ARG A 7 -6.69 -1.21 -10.62
C ARG A 7 -6.63 -0.10 -11.68
N GLY A 8 -7.77 0.49 -12.02
CA GLY A 8 -7.84 1.67 -12.89
C GLY A 8 -7.13 2.88 -12.28
N ILE A 9 -7.43 3.17 -11.00
CA ILE A 9 -6.80 4.27 -10.26
C ILE A 9 -5.29 4.04 -10.12
N ASP A 10 -4.86 2.84 -9.74
CA ASP A 10 -3.43 2.49 -9.62
C ASP A 10 -2.67 2.66 -10.95
N ASN A 11 -3.26 2.25 -12.07
CA ASN A 11 -2.65 2.43 -13.39
C ASN A 11 -2.54 3.91 -13.79
N LEU A 12 -3.56 4.72 -13.51
CA LEU A 12 -3.52 6.17 -13.73
C LEU A 12 -2.44 6.81 -12.86
N TRP A 13 -2.34 6.41 -11.60
CA TRP A 13 -1.30 6.87 -10.71
C TRP A 13 0.11 6.53 -11.23
N LYS A 14 0.33 5.30 -11.69
CA LYS A 14 1.60 4.88 -12.32
C LYS A 14 1.96 5.67 -13.58
N TYR A 15 0.95 6.16 -14.30
CA TYR A 15 1.15 7.05 -15.44
C TYR A 15 1.59 8.44 -14.99
N VAL A 16 0.82 9.08 -14.09
CA VAL A 16 1.04 10.46 -13.63
C VAL A 16 2.32 10.59 -12.79
N ARG A 17 2.66 9.61 -11.95
CA ARG A 17 3.78 9.72 -11.01
C ARG A 17 5.14 9.91 -11.69
N LYS A 18 5.29 9.48 -12.95
CA LYS A 18 6.56 9.59 -13.70
C LYS A 18 7.01 11.02 -13.90
N ASP A 19 6.07 11.95 -13.97
CA ASP A 19 6.34 13.38 -14.19
C ASP A 19 6.55 14.14 -12.88
N ILE A 20 6.46 13.46 -11.73
CA ILE A 20 6.68 14.04 -10.40
C ILE A 20 8.17 13.93 -10.05
N ALA A 21 8.94 14.98 -10.35
CA ALA A 21 10.38 15.01 -10.05
C ALA A 21 10.69 14.85 -8.54
N GLY A 22 9.81 15.30 -7.65
CA GLY A 22 9.98 15.18 -6.20
C GLY A 22 11.17 15.97 -5.63
N PRO A 23 11.44 15.88 -4.31
CA PRO A 23 10.73 15.06 -3.33
C PRO A 23 9.31 15.57 -3.04
N GLY A 24 8.37 14.67 -2.77
CA GLY A 24 6.99 15.02 -2.45
C GLY A 24 6.24 13.93 -1.69
N PHE A 25 5.09 14.31 -1.14
CA PHE A 25 4.17 13.40 -0.45
C PHE A 25 2.84 13.33 -1.20
N LEU A 26 2.45 12.12 -1.62
CA LEU A 26 1.06 11.85 -1.97
C LEU A 26 0.32 11.48 -0.69
N ILE A 27 -0.66 12.29 -0.30
CA ILE A 27 -1.46 12.09 0.91
C ILE A 27 -2.92 11.79 0.57
N ASN A 28 -3.62 11.17 1.52
CA ASN A 28 -5.09 11.05 1.52
C ASN A 28 -5.67 10.41 0.25
N VAL A 29 -5.35 9.12 0.05
CA VAL A 29 -5.85 8.36 -1.10
C VAL A 29 -7.24 7.77 -0.83
N PRO A 30 -7.98 7.36 -1.88
CA PRO A 30 -9.28 6.70 -1.71
C PRO A 30 -9.19 5.43 -0.84
N ALA A 31 -10.15 5.26 0.07
CA ALA A 31 -10.21 4.14 1.01
C ALA A 31 -10.27 2.77 0.32
N VAL A 32 -10.85 2.71 -0.88
CA VAL A 32 -10.92 1.48 -1.70
C VAL A 32 -9.55 0.92 -2.13
N LEU A 33 -8.48 1.73 -2.01
CA LEU A 33 -7.11 1.31 -2.30
C LEU A 33 -6.38 0.77 -1.07
N GLU A 34 -6.91 0.98 0.13
CA GLU A 34 -6.18 0.80 1.38
C GLU A 34 -7.01 0.04 2.42
N PRO A 35 -6.93 -1.30 2.45
CA PRO A 35 -7.72 -2.11 3.37
C PRO A 35 -7.31 -1.95 4.85
N LEU A 36 -6.10 -1.46 5.13
CA LEU A 36 -5.53 -1.38 6.48
C LEU A 36 -5.40 0.06 7.02
N ALA A 37 -5.59 1.07 6.17
CA ALA A 37 -5.42 2.46 6.60
C ALA A 37 -6.71 3.00 7.22
N LYS A 38 -6.56 3.77 8.30
CA LYS A 38 -7.67 4.42 8.99
C LYS A 38 -8.33 5.46 8.09
N ARG A 39 -9.67 5.48 8.04
CA ARG A 39 -10.44 6.51 7.32
C ARG A 39 -10.28 7.88 7.97
N MET A 40 -10.39 8.94 7.18
CA MET A 40 -10.45 10.29 7.72
C MET A 40 -11.82 10.55 8.35
N GLU A 41 -11.85 11.14 9.55
CA GLU A 41 -13.11 11.48 10.25
C GLU A 41 -13.99 12.44 9.44
N GLN A 42 -13.37 13.41 8.76
CA GLN A 42 -14.07 14.43 7.98
C GLN A 42 -14.50 13.95 6.59
N ASN A 43 -13.83 12.95 6.04
CA ASN A 43 -14.14 12.37 4.73
C ASN A 43 -13.83 10.86 4.71
N PRO A 44 -14.82 10.01 5.02
CA PRO A 44 -14.64 8.56 5.06
C PRO A 44 -14.31 7.90 3.71
N GLU A 45 -14.40 8.62 2.59
CA GLU A 45 -13.96 8.13 1.28
C GLU A 45 -12.43 8.12 1.14
N LEU A 46 -11.71 8.81 2.03
CA LEU A 46 -10.26 8.92 2.04
C LEU A 46 -9.67 8.28 3.30
N VAL A 47 -8.40 7.87 3.22
CA VAL A 47 -7.64 7.32 4.36
C VAL A 47 -6.47 8.21 4.76
N GLN A 48 -6.10 8.14 6.03
CA GLN A 48 -4.95 8.82 6.60
C GLN A 48 -3.65 8.12 6.19
N ARG A 49 -3.24 8.29 4.93
CA ARG A 49 -2.05 7.68 4.32
C ARG A 49 -1.16 8.76 3.72
N PHE A 50 0.15 8.56 3.77
CA PHE A 50 1.13 9.29 2.98
C PHE A 50 2.07 8.33 2.23
N GLN A 51 2.54 8.77 1.08
CA GLN A 51 3.52 8.06 0.25
C GLN A 51 4.62 9.04 -0.15
N VAL A 52 5.86 8.71 0.20
CA VAL A 52 7.05 9.48 -0.16
C VAL A 52 7.43 9.14 -1.59
N ILE A 53 7.62 10.19 -2.41
CA ILE A 53 7.95 10.09 -3.82
C ILE A 53 9.21 10.91 -4.08
N ILE A 54 10.16 10.32 -4.81
CA ILE A 54 11.38 10.99 -5.29
C ILE A 54 11.61 10.55 -6.74
N ALA A 55 11.77 11.49 -7.67
CA ALA A 55 11.99 11.22 -9.10
C ALA A 55 11.01 10.18 -9.68
N GLY A 56 9.72 10.35 -9.39
CA GLY A 56 8.63 9.46 -9.77
C GLY A 56 8.63 8.07 -9.14
N SER A 57 9.56 7.81 -8.22
CA SER A 57 9.69 6.55 -7.50
C SER A 57 9.09 6.64 -6.10
N GLU A 58 8.30 5.64 -5.74
CA GLU A 58 7.77 5.45 -4.39
C GLU A 58 8.86 4.87 -3.48
N VAL A 59 9.29 5.65 -2.49
CA VAL A 59 10.42 5.30 -1.60
C VAL A 59 9.99 4.98 -0.16
N GLY A 60 8.77 5.33 0.24
CA GLY A 60 8.23 4.94 1.53
C GLY A 60 6.73 5.19 1.63
N LYS A 61 6.04 4.39 2.43
CA LYS A 61 4.59 4.44 2.62
C LYS A 61 4.28 4.41 4.11
N GLY A 62 3.42 5.30 4.56
CA GLY A 62 2.93 5.30 5.93
C GLY A 62 1.46 5.62 6.02
N TYR A 63 0.83 5.18 7.10
CA TYR A 63 -0.58 5.43 7.37
C TYR A 63 -0.86 5.31 8.86
N SER A 64 -1.90 6.03 9.30
CA SER A 64 -2.53 5.72 10.58
C SER A 64 -3.17 4.34 10.47
N GLU A 65 -2.82 3.45 11.39
CA GLU A 65 -3.28 2.07 11.40
C GLU A 65 -4.78 2.01 11.71
N LEU A 66 -5.52 1.15 11.00
CA LEU A 66 -6.89 0.83 11.35
C LEU A 66 -6.90 -0.03 12.60
N ASN A 67 -7.34 0.56 13.71
CA ASN A 67 -7.38 -0.09 15.01
C ASN A 67 -8.81 -0.47 15.48
N ASP A 68 -9.81 -0.32 14.61
CA ASP A 68 -11.17 -0.79 14.86
C ASP A 68 -11.32 -2.23 14.33
N PRO A 69 -11.49 -3.23 15.21
CA PRO A 69 -11.58 -4.64 14.81
C PRO A 69 -12.81 -4.92 13.93
N ILE A 70 -13.91 -4.18 14.11
CA ILE A 70 -15.15 -4.39 13.35
C ILE A 70 -14.94 -3.91 11.91
N ASP A 71 -14.43 -2.68 11.71
CA ASP A 71 -14.11 -2.16 10.37
C ASP A 71 -13.04 -3.04 9.69
N GLN A 72 -12.02 -3.48 10.42
CA GLN A 72 -10.98 -4.35 9.87
C GLN A 72 -11.54 -5.71 9.41
N ALA A 73 -12.45 -6.31 10.17
CA ALA A 73 -13.11 -7.56 9.81
C ALA A 73 -14.02 -7.39 8.58
N GLU A 74 -14.77 -6.30 8.48
CA GLU A 74 -15.60 -5.99 7.31
C GLU A 74 -14.75 -5.88 6.04
N ARG A 75 -13.63 -5.15 6.10
CA ARG A 75 -12.71 -4.99 4.97
C ARG A 75 -12.06 -6.31 4.56
N PHE A 76 -11.67 -7.15 5.51
CA PHE A 76 -11.18 -8.49 5.19
C PHE A 76 -12.25 -9.38 4.56
N SER A 77 -13.51 -9.26 4.97
CA SER A 77 -14.62 -9.97 4.31
C SER A 77 -14.79 -9.52 2.86
N GLU A 78 -14.66 -8.22 2.58
CA GLU A 78 -14.70 -7.69 1.22
C GLU A 78 -13.53 -8.17 0.36
N GLN A 79 -12.31 -8.17 0.91
CA GLN A 79 -11.11 -8.68 0.23
C GLN A 79 -11.23 -10.17 -0.06
N GLN A 80 -11.74 -10.97 0.88
CA GLN A 80 -12.00 -12.39 0.66
C GLN A 80 -12.99 -12.63 -0.49
N LYS A 81 -14.07 -11.83 -0.58
CA LYS A 81 -15.02 -11.89 -1.72
C LYS A 81 -14.36 -11.56 -3.05
N LEU A 82 -13.39 -10.63 -3.08
CA LEU A 82 -12.62 -10.31 -4.29
C LEU A 82 -11.70 -11.49 -4.67
N ARG A 83 -11.06 -12.10 -3.68
CA ARG A 83 -10.23 -13.29 -3.87
C ARG A 83 -11.02 -14.48 -4.40
N ASP A 84 -12.21 -14.74 -3.86
CA ASP A 84 -13.10 -15.81 -4.32
C ASP A 84 -13.58 -15.59 -5.77
N LYS A 85 -13.62 -14.33 -6.23
CA LYS A 85 -13.88 -13.94 -7.62
C LYS A 85 -12.64 -14.06 -8.53
N GLY A 86 -11.50 -14.50 -8.00
CA GLY A 86 -10.26 -14.75 -8.74
C GLY A 86 -9.27 -13.59 -8.74
N ASP A 87 -9.34 -12.66 -7.77
CA ASP A 87 -8.30 -11.66 -7.55
C ASP A 87 -7.18 -12.24 -6.68
N GLU A 88 -6.06 -12.60 -7.31
CA GLU A 88 -4.90 -13.20 -6.64
C GLU A 88 -4.14 -12.20 -5.74
N GLU A 89 -4.35 -10.90 -5.92
CA GLU A 89 -3.70 -9.84 -5.13
C GLU A 89 -4.52 -9.43 -3.90
N ALA A 90 -5.78 -9.86 -3.80
CA ALA A 90 -6.66 -9.55 -2.68
C ALA A 90 -6.22 -10.24 -1.39
N GLN A 91 -6.36 -9.55 -0.26
CA GLN A 91 -5.94 -10.06 1.04
C GLN A 91 -6.84 -11.20 1.53
N MET A 92 -6.24 -12.16 2.22
CA MET A 92 -6.97 -13.23 2.91
C MET A 92 -7.53 -12.70 4.24
N PHE A 93 -8.69 -13.22 4.65
CA PHE A 93 -9.21 -12.91 5.97
C PHE A 93 -8.32 -13.52 7.06
N ASP A 94 -7.71 -12.66 7.89
CA ASP A 94 -6.91 -13.06 9.05
C ASP A 94 -7.72 -12.86 10.33
N LYS A 95 -8.21 -13.98 10.90
CA LYS A 95 -9.01 -13.96 12.13
C LYS A 95 -8.18 -13.65 13.37
N ASP A 96 -6.96 -14.16 13.41
CA ASP A 96 -6.08 -13.99 14.56
C ASP A 96 -5.62 -12.52 14.66
N PHE A 97 -5.42 -11.86 13.52
CA PHE A 97 -5.16 -10.41 13.48
C PHE A 97 -6.35 -9.59 13.99
N VAL A 98 -7.59 -9.93 13.59
CA VAL A 98 -8.78 -9.24 14.08
C VAL A 98 -8.96 -9.45 15.57
N GLU A 99 -8.80 -10.68 16.06
CA GLU A 99 -8.86 -10.99 17.49
C GLU A 99 -7.81 -10.18 18.26
N ALA A 100 -6.58 -10.05 17.74
CA ALA A 100 -5.54 -9.22 18.36
C ALA A 100 -5.96 -7.75 18.48
N LEU A 101 -6.69 -7.20 17.50
CA LEU A 101 -7.22 -5.82 17.57
C LEU A 101 -8.30 -5.66 18.65
N GLU A 102 -9.09 -6.70 18.92
CA GLU A 102 -10.14 -6.69 19.96
C GLU A 102 -9.57 -6.55 21.37
N TYR A 103 -8.33 -7.00 21.62
CA TYR A 103 -7.63 -6.76 22.89
C TYR A 103 -7.20 -5.29 23.09
N GLY A 104 -7.30 -4.45 22.05
CA GLY A 104 -7.10 -3.02 22.13
C GLY A 104 -5.75 -2.56 21.57
N MET A 105 -5.72 -2.23 20.28
CA MET A 105 -4.58 -1.57 19.66
C MET A 105 -4.61 -0.05 19.91
N PRO A 106 -3.52 0.55 20.45
CA PRO A 106 -3.45 2.00 20.64
C PRO A 106 -3.42 2.74 19.31
N LEU A 107 -3.64 4.06 19.34
CA LEU A 107 -3.48 4.92 18.17
C LEU A 107 -2.04 4.81 17.66
N THR A 108 -1.89 4.23 16.47
CA THR A 108 -0.58 3.85 15.92
C THR A 108 -0.45 4.32 14.47
N CYS A 109 0.78 4.58 14.04
CA CYS A 109 1.12 4.85 12.65
C CYS A 109 2.20 3.85 12.22
N GLY A 110 1.97 3.18 11.09
CA GLY A 110 2.98 2.37 10.42
C GLY A 110 3.74 3.18 9.39
N PHE A 111 5.01 2.82 9.17
CA PHE A 111 5.81 3.36 8.08
C PHE A 111 6.78 2.31 7.55
N GLY A 112 6.73 2.06 6.25
CA GLY A 112 7.66 1.20 5.52
C GLY A 112 8.52 2.02 4.58
N VAL A 113 9.83 1.75 4.57
CA VAL A 113 10.81 2.36 3.67
C VAL A 113 11.27 1.32 2.66
N SER A 114 11.34 1.73 1.39
CA SER A 114 11.89 0.89 0.32
C SER A 114 13.39 1.07 0.20
N GLU A 115 14.06 -0.01 -0.17
CA GLU A 115 15.44 -0.06 -0.65
C GLU A 115 15.72 0.90 -1.81
N ARG A 116 14.67 1.33 -2.54
CA ARG A 116 14.79 2.38 -3.58
C ARG A 116 15.33 3.69 -3.04
N LEU A 117 15.13 4.01 -1.77
CA LEU A 117 15.75 5.19 -1.16
C LEU A 117 17.28 5.08 -1.25
N PHE A 118 17.84 3.93 -0.90
CA PHE A 118 19.27 3.68 -1.02
C PHE A 118 19.73 3.71 -2.48
N SER A 119 18.98 3.09 -3.39
CA SER A 119 19.29 3.13 -4.83
C SER A 119 19.34 4.55 -5.39
N PHE A 120 18.39 5.39 -4.98
CA PHE A 120 18.35 6.80 -5.35
C PHE A 120 19.55 7.57 -4.82
N LEU A 121 19.89 7.41 -3.54
CA LEU A 121 21.04 8.08 -2.92
C LEU A 121 22.38 7.65 -3.52
N MET A 122 22.47 6.40 -3.97
CA MET A 122 23.66 5.86 -4.64
C MET A 122 23.73 6.22 -6.13
N ASP A 123 22.72 6.88 -6.68
CA ASP A 123 22.54 7.14 -8.12
C ASP A 123 22.77 5.88 -8.98
N LYS A 124 22.16 4.76 -8.53
CA LYS A 124 22.30 3.46 -9.18
C LYS A 124 20.96 2.75 -9.32
N PRO A 125 20.78 1.91 -10.35
CA PRO A 125 19.61 1.07 -10.43
C PRO A 125 19.58 0.08 -9.26
N SER A 126 18.38 -0.28 -8.78
CA SER A 126 18.22 -1.16 -7.61
C SER A 126 18.91 -2.51 -7.74
N ARG A 127 19.08 -3.03 -8.98
CA ARG A 127 19.83 -4.27 -9.23
C ARG A 127 21.31 -4.16 -8.84
N GLU A 128 21.94 -3.01 -9.05
CA GLU A 128 23.35 -2.79 -8.66
C GLU A 128 23.52 -2.53 -7.16
N CYS A 129 22.43 -2.19 -6.49
CA CYS A 129 22.40 -1.97 -5.04
C CYS A 129 22.16 -3.25 -4.25
N GLN A 130 21.82 -4.36 -4.92
CA GLN A 130 21.62 -5.66 -4.29
C GLN A 130 22.84 -6.54 -4.53
N ILE A 131 23.41 -7.09 -3.45
CA ILE A 131 24.64 -7.90 -3.51
C ILE A 131 24.44 -9.15 -4.40
N PHE A 132 23.30 -9.82 -4.25
CA PHE A 132 22.93 -11.01 -5.03
C PHE A 132 21.51 -10.82 -5.60
N PRO A 133 21.35 -10.14 -6.75
CA PRO A 133 20.03 -9.89 -7.32
C PRO A 133 19.41 -11.19 -7.86
N LEU A 134 18.08 -11.27 -7.85
CA LEU A 134 17.37 -12.39 -8.47
C LEU A 134 17.60 -12.35 -9.99
N MET A 135 18.31 -13.37 -10.49
CA MET A 135 18.62 -13.53 -11.90
C MET A 135 17.77 -14.64 -12.52
N ARG A 136 17.42 -14.49 -13.80
CA ARG A 136 16.80 -15.57 -14.55
C ARG A 136 17.79 -16.74 -14.66
N PRO A 137 17.40 -17.98 -14.30
CA PRO A 137 18.28 -19.14 -14.44
C PRO A 137 18.77 -19.28 -15.88
N LYS A 138 20.03 -19.67 -16.06
CA LYS A 138 20.51 -20.12 -17.37
C LYS A 138 19.74 -21.40 -17.71
N LYS A 139 19.16 -21.44 -18.92
CA LYS A 139 18.60 -22.66 -19.48
C LYS A 139 19.70 -23.67 -19.74
#